data_AF-A0A7Y2UP09-F1
#
_entry.id   AF-A0A7Y2UP09-F1
#
_cell.length_a   1.000
_cell.length_b   1.000
_cell.length_c   1.000
_cell.angle_alpha   90.00
_cell.angle_beta   90.00
_cell.angle_gamma   90.00
#
_symmetry.space_group_name_H-M   'P 1'
#
loop_
_entity.id
_entity.type
_entity.pdbx_description
1 polymer ?
#
loop_
_entity_poly.entity_id
_entity_poly.type
_entity_poly.pdbx_seq_one_letter_code
_entity_poly.pdbx_strand_id
1 'polypeptide(L)'
;MYSTRREDLGAIFKAGLDRVDPYRMLIDHVSFDGITMTVDLDGSLRSINLDNFSKVMAIGAGKATAPMALALEQILGDRLDGGLIVVKYGHVEQLERIETVEADHPVPDENGRRGAEKIISIADQADEQTLVISLISGGGSALIPLPYAHGGHALSLEDKQKTTGLLLACGADIEEINCIRKHLSMIKGGRLLERLAPARSVNFILSDVVGDALSS
;
A
#
# COMPACT_ATOMS: atom_id res chain seq x y z
N MET A 1 37.61 -26.52 10.15
CA MET A 1 37.65 -25.04 10.19
C MET A 1 36.79 -24.41 9.06
N TYR A 2 35.58 -24.94 8.83
CA TYR A 2 34.63 -24.44 7.82
C TYR A 2 33.29 -23.95 8.42
N SER A 3 33.13 -24.02 9.76
CA SER A 3 31.91 -23.68 10.51
C SER A 3 31.62 -22.17 10.47
N THR A 4 32.66 -21.37 10.71
CA THR A 4 32.53 -19.92 10.90
C THR A 4 32.09 -19.18 9.64
N ARG A 5 32.60 -19.53 8.45
CA ARG A 5 32.20 -18.83 7.20
C ARG A 5 30.73 -19.02 6.85
N ARG A 6 30.16 -20.20 7.13
CA ARG A 6 28.74 -20.48 6.87
C ARG A 6 27.85 -19.76 7.88
N GLU A 7 28.29 -19.72 9.14
CA GLU A 7 27.63 -18.95 10.20
C GLU A 7 27.64 -17.45 9.91
N ASP A 8 28.80 -16.91 9.50
CA ASP A 8 28.96 -15.49 9.12
C ASP A 8 28.08 -15.14 7.91
N LEU A 9 28.06 -15.98 6.86
CA LEU A 9 27.18 -15.79 5.70
C LEU A 9 25.69 -15.86 6.09
N GLY A 10 25.33 -16.78 6.98
CA GLY A 10 23.97 -16.87 7.52
C GLY A 10 23.57 -15.63 8.31
N ALA A 11 24.48 -15.09 9.12
CA ALA A 11 24.26 -13.87 9.89
C ALA A 11 24.12 -12.65 8.98
N ILE A 12 24.97 -12.51 7.96
CA ILE A 12 24.88 -11.42 6.96
C ILE A 12 23.56 -11.51 6.20
N PHE A 13 23.17 -12.70 5.71
CA PHE A 13 21.91 -12.90 5.01
C PHE A 13 20.71 -12.56 5.90
N LYS A 14 20.71 -13.04 7.15
CA LYS A 14 19.64 -12.76 8.11
C LYS A 14 19.57 -11.27 8.45
N ALA A 15 20.70 -10.61 8.67
CA ALA A 15 20.72 -9.17 8.92
C ALA A 15 20.14 -8.39 7.72
N GLY A 16 20.44 -8.81 6.49
CA GLY A 16 19.85 -8.26 5.28
C GLY A 16 18.33 -8.47 5.21
N LEU A 17 17.85 -9.67 5.51
CA LEU A 17 16.42 -10.00 5.53
C LEU A 17 15.66 -9.24 6.62
N ASP A 18 16.22 -9.22 7.83
CA ASP A 18 15.67 -8.53 8.99
C ASP A 18 15.55 -7.01 8.75
N ARG A 19 16.46 -6.42 7.96
CA ARG A 19 16.45 -5.00 7.59
C ARG A 19 15.31 -4.64 6.63
N VAL A 20 14.86 -5.59 5.80
CA VAL A 20 13.79 -5.38 4.81
C VAL A 20 12.46 -6.00 5.24
N ASP A 21 12.37 -6.46 6.49
CA ASP A 21 11.13 -6.95 7.08
C ASP A 21 10.13 -5.79 7.22
N PRO A 22 8.95 -5.85 6.56
CA PRO A 22 8.03 -4.72 6.50
C PRO A 22 7.49 -4.29 7.86
N TYR A 23 7.32 -5.25 8.78
CA TYR A 23 6.85 -4.98 10.14
C TYR A 23 7.94 -4.24 10.92
N ARG A 24 9.17 -4.77 10.95
CA ARG A 24 10.30 -4.12 11.64
C ARG A 24 10.61 -2.74 11.08
N MET A 25 10.50 -2.57 9.76
CA MET A 25 10.70 -1.26 9.14
C MET A 25 9.77 -0.19 9.73
N LEU A 26 8.54 -0.52 10.10
CA LEU A 26 7.65 0.44 10.77
C LEU A 26 7.99 0.56 12.26
N ILE A 27 8.19 -0.56 12.97
CA ILE A 27 8.50 -0.55 14.41
C ILE A 27 9.78 0.23 14.72
N ASP A 28 10.81 0.08 13.90
CA ASP A 28 12.13 0.68 14.14
C ASP A 28 12.17 2.17 13.77
N HIS A 29 11.28 2.62 12.87
CA HIS A 29 11.34 3.96 12.26
C HIS A 29 10.12 4.83 12.57
N VAL A 30 9.06 4.29 13.17
CA VAL A 30 7.85 5.03 13.52
C VAL A 30 7.57 4.89 15.01
N SER A 31 7.45 6.02 15.69
CA SER A 31 7.09 6.07 17.11
C SER A 31 5.91 6.99 17.33
N PHE A 32 5.18 6.74 18.43
CA PHE A 32 4.04 7.55 18.84
C PHE A 32 4.06 7.70 20.35
N ASP A 33 3.98 8.94 20.84
CA ASP A 33 4.04 9.28 22.28
C ASP A 33 2.64 9.51 22.91
N GLY A 34 1.58 9.22 22.16
CA GLY A 34 0.20 9.50 22.54
C GLY A 34 -0.39 10.75 21.89
N ILE A 35 0.46 11.65 21.38
CA ILE A 35 0.01 12.89 20.70
C ILE A 35 0.68 13.01 19.33
N THR A 36 1.98 12.78 19.25
CA THR A 36 2.78 13.01 18.05
C THR A 36 3.31 11.70 17.48
N MET A 37 2.95 11.41 16.24
CA MET A 37 3.60 10.36 15.45
C MET A 37 4.87 10.91 14.84
N THR A 38 6.00 10.25 15.07
CA THR A 38 7.31 10.59 14.54
C THR A 38 7.80 9.48 13.63
N VAL A 39 8.27 9.86 12.44
CA VAL A 39 8.88 8.99 11.44
C VAL A 39 10.33 9.42 11.28
N ASP A 40 11.26 8.54 11.58
CA ASP A 40 12.71 8.71 11.40
C ASP A 40 13.21 7.71 10.37
N LEU A 41 13.36 8.14 9.12
CA LEU A 41 13.81 7.29 8.02
C LEU A 41 14.87 8.00 7.19
N ASP A 42 15.95 7.31 6.86
CA ASP A 42 17.05 7.80 6.01
C ASP A 42 17.61 9.17 6.44
N GLY A 43 17.73 9.38 7.76
CA GLY A 43 18.23 10.63 8.34
C GLY A 43 17.26 11.81 8.22
N SER A 44 16.00 11.57 7.84
CA SER A 44 14.93 12.55 7.82
C SER A 44 13.94 12.27 8.94
N LEU A 45 13.84 13.23 9.87
CA LEU A 45 12.82 13.23 10.92
C LEU A 45 11.59 14.01 10.45
N ARG A 46 10.42 13.39 10.58
CA ARG A 46 9.11 14.00 10.31
C ARG A 46 8.19 13.73 11.50
N SER A 47 7.51 14.75 11.99
CA SER A 47 6.57 14.61 13.11
C SER A 47 5.21 15.19 12.76
N ILE A 48 4.17 14.53 13.24
CA ILE A 48 2.77 14.88 12.99
C ILE A 48 2.03 14.76 14.31
N ASN A 49 1.52 15.88 14.81
CA ASN A 49 0.58 15.87 15.93
C ASN A 49 -0.76 15.31 15.44
N LEU A 50 -1.15 14.16 15.99
CA LEU A 50 -2.37 13.46 15.64
C LEU A 50 -3.61 14.10 16.25
N ASP A 51 -3.52 14.92 17.31
CA ASP A 51 -4.66 15.66 17.88
C ASP A 51 -5.18 16.76 16.94
N ASN A 52 -4.40 17.12 15.92
CA ASN A 52 -4.87 18.03 14.86
C ASN A 52 -5.91 17.39 13.93
N PHE A 53 -6.12 16.08 14.03
CA PHE A 53 -7.05 15.32 13.20
C PHE A 53 -8.13 14.71 14.09
N SER A 54 -9.38 14.75 13.65
CA SER A 54 -10.47 14.03 14.31
C SER A 54 -10.49 12.56 13.96
N LYS A 55 -9.85 12.18 12.84
CA LYS A 55 -9.83 10.80 12.35
C LYS A 55 -8.47 10.43 11.76
N VAL A 56 -7.95 9.25 12.10
CA VAL A 56 -6.73 8.66 11.52
C VAL A 56 -7.10 7.32 10.93
N MET A 57 -7.01 7.21 9.60
CA MET A 57 -7.37 6.02 8.85
C MET A 57 -6.14 5.40 8.20
N ALA A 58 -6.12 4.08 8.08
CA ALA A 58 -5.12 3.36 7.27
C ALA A 58 -5.77 2.81 5.99
N ILE A 59 -5.11 2.99 4.84
CA ILE A 59 -5.49 2.32 3.60
C ILE A 59 -4.27 1.67 2.98
N GLY A 60 -4.41 0.60 2.21
CA GLY A 60 -3.22 0.00 1.61
C GLY A 60 -3.49 -1.13 0.65
N ALA A 61 -2.47 -1.47 -0.14
CA ALA A 61 -2.50 -2.64 -0.98
C ALA A 61 -1.10 -3.17 -1.29
N GLY A 62 -0.92 -4.49 -1.25
CA GLY A 62 0.37 -5.11 -1.51
C GLY A 62 0.62 -6.42 -0.76
N LYS A 63 1.63 -7.18 -1.22
CA LYS A 63 2.06 -8.46 -0.62
C LYS A 63 2.59 -8.34 0.82
N ALA A 64 3.10 -7.16 1.18
CA ALA A 64 3.71 -6.85 2.48
C ALA A 64 2.86 -5.88 3.31
N THR A 65 1.66 -5.52 2.83
CA THR A 65 0.81 -4.53 3.49
C THR A 65 0.25 -5.03 4.83
N ALA A 66 -0.04 -6.33 4.97
CA ALA A 66 -0.54 -6.89 6.23
C ALA A 66 0.44 -6.73 7.41
N PRO A 67 1.73 -7.12 7.32
CA PRO A 67 2.68 -6.88 8.40
C PRO A 67 2.93 -5.38 8.69
N MET A 68 2.86 -4.52 7.66
CA MET A 68 2.92 -3.06 7.86
C MET A 68 1.69 -2.55 8.65
N ALA A 69 0.50 -3.06 8.32
CA ALA A 69 -0.74 -2.70 9.00
C ALA A 69 -0.72 -3.15 10.46
N LEU A 70 -0.21 -4.35 10.73
CA LEU A 70 -0.04 -4.87 12.09
C LEU A 70 0.90 -3.97 12.92
N ALA A 71 2.06 -3.58 12.36
CA ALA A 71 2.96 -2.66 13.03
C ALA A 71 2.28 -1.31 13.33
N LEU A 72 1.53 -0.77 12.36
CA LEU A 72 0.83 0.50 12.53
C LEU A 72 -0.26 0.43 13.63
N GLU A 73 -1.02 -0.66 13.70
CA GLU A 73 -1.98 -0.89 14.78
C GLU A 73 -1.31 -0.91 16.14
N GLN A 74 -0.17 -1.57 16.27
CA GLN A 74 0.56 -1.63 17.54
C GLN A 74 1.16 -0.29 17.94
N ILE A 75 1.64 0.50 16.98
CA ILE A 75 2.24 1.81 17.25
C ILE A 75 1.17 2.83 17.65
N LEU A 76 0.05 2.89 16.94
CA LEU A 76 -0.97 3.92 17.15
C LEU A 76 -2.06 3.50 18.14
N GLY A 77 -2.28 2.20 18.31
CA GLY A 77 -3.31 1.65 19.20
C GLY A 77 -4.67 2.30 18.95
N ASP A 78 -5.27 2.81 20.02
CA ASP A 78 -6.58 3.46 20.00
C ASP A 78 -6.65 4.71 19.15
N ARG A 79 -5.50 5.32 18.80
CA ARG A 79 -5.47 6.50 17.93
C ARG A 79 -5.77 6.17 16.47
N LEU A 80 -5.67 4.91 16.05
CA LEU A 80 -6.07 4.48 14.71
C LEU A 80 -7.57 4.14 14.69
N ASP A 81 -8.35 4.93 13.96
CA ASP A 81 -9.81 4.81 13.88
C ASP A 81 -10.29 3.64 13.01
N GLY A 82 -9.41 3.10 12.17
CA GLY A 82 -9.64 1.92 11.37
C GLY A 82 -9.05 2.04 9.98
N GLY A 83 -9.49 1.19 9.06
CA GLY A 83 -8.91 1.17 7.73
C GLY A 83 -9.31 0.00 6.86
N LEU A 84 -8.70 -0.06 5.67
CA LEU A 84 -8.79 -1.22 4.81
C LEU A 84 -7.50 -1.47 4.04
N ILE A 85 -7.04 -2.71 4.06
CA ILE A 85 -5.94 -3.17 3.22
C ILE A 85 -6.40 -4.26 2.27
N VAL A 86 -5.80 -4.30 1.08
CA VAL A 86 -5.99 -5.38 0.10
C VAL A 86 -4.69 -6.15 -0.10
N VAL A 87 -4.72 -7.43 0.22
CA VAL A 87 -3.54 -8.30 0.21
C VAL A 87 -3.75 -9.51 -0.69
N LYS A 88 -2.67 -10.20 -1.02
CA LYS A 88 -2.76 -11.47 -1.75
C LYS A 88 -3.42 -12.53 -0.86
N TYR A 89 -4.20 -13.45 -1.44
CA TYR A 89 -4.66 -14.64 -0.71
C TYR A 89 -3.55 -15.33 0.09
N GLY A 90 -3.82 -15.60 1.36
CA GLY A 90 -2.90 -16.19 2.32
C GLY A 90 -1.85 -15.24 2.92
N HIS A 91 -1.80 -13.98 2.51
CA HIS A 91 -0.88 -12.96 3.03
C HIS A 91 -1.58 -12.05 4.05
N VAL A 92 -2.17 -12.65 5.08
CA VAL A 92 -2.95 -11.96 6.11
C VAL A 92 -2.20 -11.90 7.43
N GLU A 93 -2.56 -10.92 8.25
CA GLU A 93 -2.19 -10.82 9.66
C GLU A 93 -3.46 -10.70 10.50
N GLN A 94 -3.36 -10.97 11.81
CA GLN A 94 -4.46 -10.70 12.73
C GLN A 94 -4.50 -9.20 13.04
N LEU A 95 -5.49 -8.51 12.48
CA LEU A 95 -5.72 -7.07 12.66
C LEU A 95 -7.02 -6.84 13.43
N GLU A 96 -7.01 -5.85 14.32
CA GLU A 96 -8.15 -5.53 15.17
C GLU A 96 -8.97 -4.35 14.65
N ARG A 97 -8.34 -3.41 13.94
CA ARG A 97 -8.90 -2.11 13.54
C ARG A 97 -8.99 -1.95 12.02
N ILE A 98 -8.06 -2.55 11.29
CA ILE A 98 -7.96 -2.47 9.83
C ILE A 98 -8.63 -3.70 9.20
N GLU A 99 -9.63 -3.49 8.33
CA GLU A 99 -10.25 -4.57 7.56
C GLU A 99 -9.25 -5.12 6.53
N THR A 100 -9.19 -6.45 6.39
CA THR A 100 -8.38 -7.11 5.36
C THR A 100 -9.27 -7.72 4.28
N VAL A 101 -8.98 -7.38 3.03
CA VAL A 101 -9.56 -8.03 1.84
C VAL A 101 -8.45 -8.82 1.14
N GLU A 102 -8.69 -10.10 0.91
CA GLU A 102 -7.80 -10.92 0.09
C GLU A 102 -8.23 -10.89 -1.38
N ALA A 103 -7.25 -10.77 -2.28
CA ALA A 103 -7.45 -10.67 -3.73
C ALA A 103 -6.34 -11.42 -4.49
N ASP A 104 -6.58 -11.65 -5.79
CA ASP A 104 -5.63 -12.38 -6.62
C ASP A 104 -4.48 -11.49 -7.13
N HIS A 105 -3.31 -12.11 -7.25
CA HIS A 105 -2.10 -11.57 -7.84
C HIS A 105 -1.25 -12.72 -8.39
N PRO A 106 -0.85 -12.68 -9.68
CA PRO A 106 -0.63 -11.46 -10.48
C PRO A 106 -1.81 -11.03 -11.36
N VAL A 107 -2.84 -11.86 -11.52
CA VAL A 107 -4.01 -11.52 -12.34
C VAL A 107 -5.07 -10.89 -11.43
N PRO A 108 -5.59 -9.68 -11.73
CA PRO A 108 -6.60 -9.06 -10.91
C PRO A 108 -7.92 -9.84 -10.86
N ASP A 109 -8.63 -9.83 -9.73
CA ASP A 109 -9.93 -10.47 -9.57
C ASP A 109 -11.01 -9.53 -8.99
N GLU A 110 -12.22 -10.07 -8.82
CA GLU A 110 -13.38 -9.31 -8.34
C GLU A 110 -13.25 -8.89 -6.87
N ASN A 111 -12.58 -9.69 -6.04
CA ASN A 111 -12.32 -9.29 -4.65
C ASN A 111 -11.38 -8.09 -4.58
N GLY A 112 -10.35 -8.05 -5.43
CA GLY A 112 -9.50 -6.88 -5.57
C GLY A 112 -10.29 -5.65 -6.03
N ARG A 113 -11.19 -5.82 -7.02
CA ARG A 113 -12.06 -4.73 -7.51
C ARG A 113 -12.91 -4.15 -6.37
N ARG A 114 -13.56 -5.02 -5.58
CA ARG A 114 -14.36 -4.63 -4.41
C ARG A 114 -13.53 -3.98 -3.31
N GLY A 115 -12.32 -4.48 -3.05
CA GLY A 115 -11.39 -3.87 -2.11
C GLY A 115 -11.00 -2.46 -2.54
N ALA A 116 -10.75 -2.25 -3.84
CA ALA A 116 -10.46 -0.93 -4.39
C ALA A 116 -11.66 0.03 -4.27
N GLU A 117 -12.89 -0.44 -4.49
CA GLU A 117 -14.11 0.36 -4.27
C GLU A 117 -14.24 0.81 -2.82
N LYS A 118 -13.97 -0.10 -1.86
CA LYS A 118 -13.99 0.26 -0.44
C LYS A 118 -12.91 1.28 -0.08
N ILE A 119 -11.69 1.13 -0.59
CA ILE A 119 -10.62 2.13 -0.40
C ILE A 119 -11.06 3.50 -0.92
N ILE A 120 -11.68 3.55 -2.10
CA ILE A 120 -12.20 4.79 -2.67
C ILE A 120 -13.33 5.36 -1.80
N SER A 121 -14.20 4.51 -1.25
CA SER A 121 -15.24 4.97 -0.33
C SER A 121 -14.67 5.57 0.97
N ILE A 122 -13.56 5.03 1.48
CA ILE A 122 -12.83 5.62 2.61
C ILE A 122 -12.21 6.96 2.20
N ALA A 123 -11.58 7.02 1.02
CA ALA A 123 -10.96 8.23 0.52
C ALA A 123 -11.97 9.37 0.29
N ASP A 124 -13.12 9.06 -0.32
CA ASP A 124 -14.20 10.03 -0.61
C ASP A 124 -14.87 10.58 0.67
N GLN A 125 -14.68 9.92 1.82
CA GLN A 125 -15.15 10.37 3.13
C GLN A 125 -14.09 11.15 3.92
N ALA A 126 -12.85 11.21 3.42
CA ALA A 126 -11.77 11.91 4.10
C ALA A 126 -11.88 13.43 3.86
N ASP A 127 -11.74 14.19 4.93
CA ASP A 127 -11.84 15.65 4.95
C ASP A 127 -10.56 16.30 5.53
N GLU A 128 -10.54 17.62 5.67
CA GLU A 128 -9.39 18.35 6.21
C GLU A 128 -9.03 17.98 7.66
N GLN A 129 -9.94 17.33 8.40
CA GLN A 129 -9.73 16.83 9.76
C GLN A 129 -9.33 15.35 9.78
N THR A 130 -9.12 14.74 8.61
CA THR A 130 -8.71 13.34 8.47
C THR A 130 -7.23 13.25 8.11
N LEU A 131 -6.50 12.39 8.83
CA LEU A 131 -5.20 11.87 8.42
C LEU A 131 -5.39 10.49 7.79
N VAL A 132 -4.88 10.30 6.59
CA VAL A 132 -4.86 8.98 5.92
C VAL A 132 -3.43 8.47 5.79
N ILE A 133 -3.17 7.29 6.36
CA ILE A 133 -1.88 6.60 6.29
C ILE A 133 -1.98 5.51 5.22
N SER A 134 -1.28 5.69 4.11
CA SER A 134 -1.23 4.71 3.03
C SER A 134 -0.10 3.71 3.24
N LEU A 135 -0.39 2.41 3.13
CA LEU A 135 0.54 1.29 3.27
C LEU A 135 0.63 0.54 1.93
N ILE A 136 1.62 0.90 1.11
CA ILE A 136 1.75 0.38 -0.26
C ILE A 136 2.97 -0.53 -0.36
N SER A 137 2.80 -1.69 -0.98
CA SER A 137 3.93 -2.54 -1.35
C SER A 137 3.76 -3.15 -2.74
N GLY A 138 4.79 -3.87 -3.19
CA GLY A 138 4.74 -4.65 -4.43
C GLY A 138 3.46 -5.48 -4.58
N GLY A 139 2.90 -5.48 -5.79
CA GLY A 139 1.66 -6.19 -6.15
C GLY A 139 0.36 -5.37 -6.07
N GLY A 140 0.38 -4.18 -5.46
CA GLY A 140 -0.82 -3.32 -5.36
C GLY A 140 -1.51 -3.06 -6.72
N SER A 141 -0.74 -3.03 -7.80
CA SER A 141 -1.23 -2.86 -9.16
C SER A 141 -2.33 -3.84 -9.56
N ALA A 142 -2.21 -5.12 -9.19
CA ALA A 142 -3.20 -6.16 -9.46
C ALA A 142 -4.26 -6.26 -8.36
N LEU A 143 -3.86 -6.00 -7.11
CA LEU A 143 -4.72 -6.14 -5.93
C LEU A 143 -5.82 -5.08 -5.83
N ILE A 144 -5.59 -3.86 -6.34
CA ILE A 144 -6.61 -2.80 -6.38
C ILE A 144 -6.93 -2.35 -7.82
N PRO A 145 -7.57 -3.21 -8.64
CA PRO A 145 -7.81 -3.00 -10.06
C PRO A 145 -9.12 -2.26 -10.34
N LEU A 146 -9.30 -1.03 -9.83
CA LEU A 146 -10.55 -0.32 -10.09
C LEU A 146 -10.66 0.16 -11.55
N PRO A 147 -11.61 -0.32 -12.37
CA PRO A 147 -11.77 0.12 -13.76
C PRO A 147 -12.26 1.55 -13.86
N TYR A 148 -11.89 2.25 -14.95
CA TYR A 148 -12.38 3.58 -15.23
C TYR A 148 -13.91 3.60 -15.35
N ALA A 149 -14.57 4.54 -14.68
CA ALA A 149 -16.01 4.76 -14.78
C ALA A 149 -16.32 6.25 -14.59
N HIS A 150 -16.62 6.98 -15.67
CA HIS A 150 -16.98 8.39 -15.64
C HIS A 150 -17.69 8.82 -16.94
N GLY A 151 -18.56 9.84 -16.86
CA GLY A 151 -19.16 10.47 -18.05
C GLY A 151 -20.02 9.53 -18.92
N GLY A 152 -20.63 8.50 -18.32
CA GLY A 152 -21.39 7.48 -19.06
C GLY A 152 -20.53 6.36 -19.69
N HIS A 153 -19.21 6.42 -19.52
CA HIS A 153 -18.29 5.36 -19.92
C HIS A 153 -17.87 4.55 -18.71
N ALA A 154 -17.93 3.22 -18.80
CA ALA A 154 -17.47 2.31 -17.76
C ALA A 154 -16.73 1.14 -18.42
N LEU A 155 -15.52 0.87 -17.94
CA LEU A 155 -14.76 -0.33 -18.28
C LEU A 155 -15.11 -1.44 -17.29
N SER A 156 -15.10 -2.67 -17.77
CA SER A 156 -15.15 -3.85 -16.90
C SER A 156 -13.76 -4.21 -16.38
N LEU A 157 -13.72 -5.10 -15.37
CA LEU A 157 -12.45 -5.71 -14.94
C LEU A 157 -11.83 -6.55 -16.07
N GLU A 158 -12.68 -7.25 -16.84
CA GLU A 158 -12.27 -8.07 -17.98
C GLU A 158 -11.60 -7.21 -19.07
N ASP A 159 -12.10 -5.99 -19.31
CA ASP A 159 -11.46 -5.06 -20.26
C ASP A 159 -10.03 -4.74 -19.83
N LYS A 160 -9.79 -4.44 -18.54
CA LYS A 160 -8.44 -4.18 -18.02
C LYS A 160 -7.53 -5.41 -18.17
N GLN A 161 -8.05 -6.60 -17.89
CA GLN A 161 -7.31 -7.86 -18.03
C GLN A 161 -6.91 -8.10 -19.49
N LYS A 162 -7.88 -7.98 -20.41
CA LYS A 162 -7.66 -8.13 -21.86
C LYS A 162 -6.65 -7.12 -22.38
N THR A 163 -6.80 -5.84 -22.04
CA THR A 163 -5.83 -4.82 -22.47
C THR A 163 -4.43 -5.14 -21.96
N THR A 164 -4.29 -5.53 -20.69
CA THR A 164 -2.99 -5.91 -20.12
C THR A 164 -2.38 -7.11 -20.84
N GLY A 165 -3.19 -8.14 -21.13
CA GLY A 165 -2.76 -9.32 -21.88
C GLY A 165 -2.30 -8.98 -23.31
N LEU A 166 -3.02 -8.11 -24.02
CA LEU A 166 -2.66 -7.66 -25.37
C LEU A 166 -1.33 -6.88 -25.39
N LEU A 167 -1.13 -5.98 -24.42
CA LEU A 167 0.11 -5.20 -24.32
C LEU A 167 1.32 -6.09 -24.04
N LEU A 168 1.18 -7.07 -23.14
CA LEU A 168 2.22 -8.07 -22.90
C LEU A 168 2.51 -8.90 -24.15
N ALA A 169 1.46 -9.33 -24.87
CA ALA A 169 1.60 -10.15 -26.06
C ALA A 169 2.29 -9.41 -27.22
N CYS A 170 2.13 -8.08 -27.32
CA CYS A 170 2.82 -7.27 -28.32
C CYS A 170 4.22 -6.79 -27.88
N GLY A 171 4.68 -7.18 -26.70
CA GLY A 171 6.02 -6.85 -26.20
C GLY A 171 6.17 -5.40 -25.71
N ALA A 172 5.07 -4.75 -25.31
CA ALA A 172 5.14 -3.43 -24.69
C ALA A 172 5.95 -3.50 -23.39
N ASP A 173 6.74 -2.46 -23.13
CA ASP A 173 7.52 -2.39 -21.90
C ASP A 173 6.65 -2.00 -20.68
N ILE A 174 7.24 -2.07 -19.48
CA ILE A 174 6.51 -1.80 -18.24
C ILE A 174 6.06 -0.34 -18.12
N GLU A 175 6.79 0.60 -18.71
CA GLU A 175 6.45 2.03 -18.68
C GLU A 175 5.25 2.30 -19.59
N GLU A 176 5.25 1.73 -20.80
CA GLU A 176 4.13 1.78 -21.75
C GLU A 176 2.86 1.14 -21.17
N ILE A 177 3.01 -0.05 -20.57
CA ILE A 177 1.91 -0.76 -19.91
C ILE A 177 1.33 0.10 -18.78
N ASN A 178 2.17 0.66 -17.91
CA ASN A 178 1.71 1.48 -16.79
C ASN A 178 1.11 2.81 -17.26
N CYS A 179 1.63 3.41 -18.33
CA CYS A 179 1.05 4.59 -18.96
C CYS A 179 -0.43 4.35 -19.32
N ILE A 180 -0.73 3.26 -20.03
CA ILE A 180 -2.09 2.91 -20.42
C ILE A 180 -2.93 2.52 -19.20
N ARG A 181 -2.40 1.65 -18.32
CA ARG A 181 -3.14 1.15 -17.14
C ARG A 181 -3.57 2.27 -16.18
N LYS A 182 -2.78 3.35 -16.07
CA LYS A 182 -3.19 4.55 -15.32
C LYS A 182 -4.44 5.18 -15.94
N HIS A 183 -4.50 5.34 -17.25
CA HIS A 183 -5.66 5.96 -17.92
C HIS A 183 -6.94 5.12 -17.83
N LEU A 184 -6.82 3.81 -17.69
CA LEU A 184 -7.96 2.88 -17.57
C LEU A 184 -8.41 2.64 -16.12
N SER A 185 -8.05 3.50 -15.18
CA SER A 185 -8.23 3.27 -13.74
C SER A 185 -8.91 4.45 -13.02
N MET A 186 -9.76 4.18 -12.03
CA MET A 186 -10.28 5.24 -11.14
C MET A 186 -9.42 5.51 -9.91
N ILE A 187 -8.44 4.65 -9.63
CA ILE A 187 -7.60 4.73 -8.41
C ILE A 187 -6.12 5.02 -8.68
N LYS A 188 -5.63 4.69 -9.89
CA LYS A 188 -4.19 4.81 -10.25
C LYS A 188 -3.88 6.17 -10.89
N GLY A 189 -2.59 6.50 -10.96
CA GLY A 189 -2.12 7.73 -11.60
C GLY A 189 -2.51 8.99 -10.84
N GLY A 190 -2.31 9.00 -9.52
CA GLY A 190 -2.62 10.15 -8.66
C GLY A 190 -4.08 10.25 -8.21
N ARG A 191 -5.02 9.56 -8.87
CA ARG A 191 -6.46 9.67 -8.57
C ARG A 191 -6.87 9.29 -7.14
N LEU A 192 -6.14 8.37 -6.49
CA LEU A 192 -6.36 8.11 -5.07
C LEU A 192 -6.04 9.34 -4.22
N LEU A 193 -4.91 10.01 -4.48
CA LEU A 193 -4.52 11.23 -3.77
C LEU A 193 -5.48 12.39 -4.09
N GLU A 194 -5.96 12.50 -5.33
CA GLU A 194 -6.97 13.49 -5.71
C GLU A 194 -8.26 13.32 -4.91
N ARG A 195 -8.68 12.08 -4.67
CA ARG A 195 -9.87 11.77 -3.85
C ARG A 195 -9.64 11.97 -2.36
N LEU A 196 -8.41 11.82 -1.90
CA LEU A 196 -8.05 12.12 -0.52
C LEU A 196 -8.04 13.62 -0.23
N ALA A 197 -7.90 14.49 -1.23
CA ALA A 197 -7.92 15.93 -0.99
C ALA A 197 -9.31 16.37 -0.46
N PRO A 198 -9.38 17.19 0.61
CA PRO A 198 -8.30 17.96 1.23
C PRO A 198 -7.58 17.29 2.42
N ALA A 199 -7.87 16.02 2.72
CA ALA A 199 -7.26 15.30 3.83
C ALA A 199 -5.72 15.23 3.71
N ARG A 200 -5.05 15.18 4.86
CA ARG A 200 -3.60 14.97 4.89
C ARG A 200 -3.31 13.50 4.69
N SER A 201 -2.35 13.18 3.82
CA SER A 201 -1.88 11.80 3.64
C SER A 201 -0.42 11.60 4.05
N VAL A 202 -0.10 10.47 4.67
CA VAL A 202 1.26 9.97 4.90
C VAL A 202 1.38 8.63 4.17
N ASN A 203 2.41 8.45 3.36
CA ASN A 203 2.51 7.26 2.51
C ASN A 203 3.78 6.47 2.87
N PHE A 204 3.59 5.28 3.44
CA PHE A 204 4.66 4.29 3.61
C PHE A 204 4.66 3.37 2.40
N ILE A 205 5.77 3.37 1.66
CA ILE A 205 5.89 2.64 0.40
C ILE A 205 7.09 1.70 0.48
N LEU A 206 6.84 0.39 0.36
CA LEU A 206 7.86 -0.63 0.21
C LEU A 206 7.99 -1.02 -1.27
N SER A 207 8.98 -0.44 -1.94
CA SER A 207 9.23 -0.64 -3.37
C SER A 207 9.98 -1.95 -3.63
N ASP A 208 9.45 -2.78 -4.55
CA ASP A 208 10.17 -3.90 -5.16
C ASP A 208 10.71 -3.55 -6.56
N VAL A 209 10.73 -2.26 -6.91
CA VAL A 209 11.23 -1.73 -8.19
C VAL A 209 12.63 -1.16 -8.02
N VAL A 210 13.58 -1.61 -8.85
CA VAL A 210 14.96 -1.11 -8.84
C VAL A 210 14.96 0.39 -9.13
N GLY A 211 15.53 1.19 -8.20
CA GLY A 211 15.59 2.65 -8.32
C GLY A 211 14.36 3.40 -7.79
N ASP A 212 13.44 2.72 -7.10
CA ASP A 212 12.32 3.31 -6.35
C ASP A 212 11.40 4.23 -7.17
N ALA A 213 11.19 3.87 -8.44
CA ALA A 213 10.26 4.60 -9.30
C ALA A 213 8.81 4.46 -8.80
N LEU A 214 8.27 5.53 -8.21
CA LEU A 214 6.91 5.58 -7.66
C LEU A 214 5.79 5.81 -8.71
N SER A 215 6.10 5.80 -10.01
CA SER A 215 5.25 6.34 -11.09
C SER A 215 4.07 5.45 -11.56
N SER A 216 3.64 4.50 -10.72
CA SER A 216 2.62 3.47 -11.04
C SER A 216 1.16 3.93 -10.98
#